data_AF-A0A1L3SVH0-F1
#
_entry.id   AF-A0A1L3SVH0-F1
#
_cell.length_a   1.000
_cell.length_b   1.000
_cell.length_c   1.000
_cell.angle_alpha   90.00
_cell.angle_beta   90.00
_cell.angle_gamma   90.00
#
_symmetry.space_group_name_H-M   'P 1'
#
loop_
_entity.id
_entity.type
_entity.pdbx_description
1 polymer ?
#
loop_
_entity_poly.entity_id
_entity_poly.type
_entity_poly.pdbx_seq_one_letter_code
_entity_poly.pdbx_strand_id
1 'polypeptide(L)'
;MIAYERSYGTGRSVCSVLEFFGWVVVVFGILAAFVGVVSGGFLGAMSRGFGERDPHFMVRVIAMIPGLLMVVAGLISVTLAQQSRATLDTAEMTRDLLDLAKRQSLPSLRTSAVQDADPPFEDHETVVAAGREWRRTAAGGYTIIKGKGVGLTFGSIDELKAYLLENP
;
A
#
# COMPACT_ATOMS: atom_id res chain seq x y z
N MET A 1 -3.53 -26.13 -5.35
CA MET A 1 -3.10 -24.85 -4.75
C MET A 1 -4.05 -24.55 -3.61
N ILE A 2 -3.58 -24.71 -2.37
CA ILE A 2 -4.40 -24.57 -1.17
C ILE A 2 -4.75 -23.09 -1.01
N ALA A 3 -6.04 -22.80 -0.87
CA ALA A 3 -6.62 -21.47 -0.82
C ALA A 3 -6.12 -20.66 0.39
N TYR A 4 -4.95 -20.01 0.24
CA TYR A 4 -4.43 -19.02 1.19
C TYR A 4 -5.12 -17.65 1.08
N GLU A 5 -6.01 -17.46 0.11
CA GLU A 5 -6.81 -16.22 -0.03
C GLU A 5 -7.81 -16.00 1.11
N ARG A 6 -8.14 -17.03 1.90
CA ARG A 6 -9.29 -16.98 2.82
C ARG A 6 -8.98 -16.44 4.24
N SER A 7 -7.73 -16.12 4.59
CA SER A 7 -7.38 -15.80 5.98
C SER A 7 -6.72 -14.43 6.23
N TYR A 8 -6.76 -13.49 5.27
CA TYR A 8 -6.23 -12.13 5.49
C TYR A 8 -7.28 -11.15 6.04
N GLY A 9 -8.54 -11.26 5.61
CA GLY A 9 -9.65 -10.49 6.19
C GLY A 9 -9.83 -10.76 7.70
N THR A 10 -9.60 -12.01 8.12
CA THR A 10 -9.60 -12.40 9.54
C THR A 10 -8.53 -11.64 10.33
N GLY A 11 -7.34 -11.42 9.76
CA GLY A 11 -6.26 -10.68 10.43
C GLY A 11 -6.63 -9.23 10.74
N ARG A 12 -7.27 -8.54 9.79
CA ARG A 12 -7.75 -7.15 9.99
C ARG A 12 -8.85 -7.09 11.04
N SER A 13 -9.76 -8.07 11.04
CA SER A 13 -10.82 -8.18 12.05
C SER A 13 -10.25 -8.44 13.45
N VAL A 14 -9.27 -9.32 13.59
CA VAL A 14 -8.62 -9.61 14.88
C VAL A 14 -7.89 -8.38 15.41
N CYS A 15 -7.16 -7.65 14.57
CA CYS A 15 -6.50 -6.40 14.98
C CYS A 15 -7.51 -5.37 15.49
N SER A 16 -8.66 -5.22 14.82
CA SER A 16 -9.72 -4.30 15.28
C SER A 16 -10.33 -4.72 16.62
N VAL A 17 -10.47 -6.02 16.88
CA VAL A 17 -10.96 -6.54 18.16
C VAL A 17 -9.94 -6.29 19.27
N LEU A 18 -8.65 -6.53 19.01
CA LEU A 18 -7.59 -6.25 19.97
C LEU A 18 -7.48 -4.77 20.29
N GLU A 19 -7.62 -3.89 19.29
CA GLU A 19 -7.67 -2.44 19.49
C GLU A 19 -8.85 -2.04 20.39
N PHE A 20 -10.05 -2.61 20.14
CA PHE A 20 -11.21 -2.40 21.00
C PHE A 20 -10.94 -2.80 22.45
N PHE A 21 -10.38 -4.00 22.69
CA PHE A 21 -10.01 -4.43 24.04
C PHE A 21 -8.96 -3.52 24.69
N GLY A 22 -7.98 -3.04 23.92
CA GLY A 22 -6.99 -2.07 24.41
C GLY A 22 -7.66 -0.79 24.93
N TRP A 23 -8.62 -0.23 24.18
CA TRP A 23 -9.40 0.93 24.62
C TRP A 23 -10.27 0.64 25.85
N VAL A 24 -10.87 -0.55 25.94
CA VAL A 24 -11.62 -0.97 27.13
C VAL A 24 -10.71 -0.98 28.36
N VAL A 25 -9.51 -1.55 28.26
CA VAL A 25 -8.52 -1.55 29.35
C VAL A 25 -8.11 -0.14 29.76
N VAL A 26 -7.91 0.76 28.78
CA VAL A 26 -7.62 2.18 29.06
C VAL A 26 -8.75 2.83 29.87
N VAL A 27 -10.01 2.62 29.49
CA VAL A 27 -11.16 3.17 30.22
C VAL A 27 -11.23 2.63 31.64
N PHE A 28 -11.01 1.32 31.83
CA PHE A 28 -10.94 0.73 33.16
C PHE A 28 -9.78 1.29 33.99
N GLY A 29 -8.62 1.52 33.39
CA GLY A 29 -7.47 2.15 34.06
C GLY A 29 -7.76 3.58 34.52
N ILE A 30 -8.43 4.38 33.67
CA ILE A 30 -8.87 5.74 34.01
C ILE A 30 -9.85 5.69 35.19
N LEU A 31 -10.86 4.83 35.14
CA LEU A 31 -11.82 4.66 36.23
C LEU A 31 -11.13 4.23 37.53
N ALA A 32 -10.20 3.28 37.46
CA ALA A 32 -9.42 2.85 38.61
C ALA A 32 -8.57 3.99 39.20
N ALA A 33 -7.95 4.82 38.35
CA ALA A 33 -7.20 6.00 38.80
C ALA A 33 -8.12 7.02 39.50
N PHE A 34 -9.31 7.29 38.94
CA PHE A 34 -10.32 8.15 39.57
C PHE A 34 -10.79 7.61 40.93
N VAL A 35 -11.09 6.32 41.02
CA VAL A 35 -11.45 5.67 42.28
C VAL A 35 -10.30 5.80 43.29
N GLY A 36 -9.05 5.64 42.86
CA GLY A 36 -7.86 5.87 43.68
C GLY A 36 -7.79 7.28 44.25
N VAL A 37 -8.07 8.31 43.44
CA VAL A 37 -8.09 9.72 43.88
C VAL A 37 -9.16 9.97 44.94
N VAL A 38 -10.38 9.52 44.66
CA VAL A 38 -11.57 9.87 45.44
C VAL A 38 -11.62 9.08 46.75
N SER A 39 -11.28 7.80 46.71
CA SER A 39 -11.34 6.92 47.89
C SER A 39 -10.03 6.83 48.68
N GLY A 40 -8.91 7.29 48.11
CA GLY A 40 -7.56 7.00 48.62
C GLY A 40 -7.10 5.57 48.30
N GLY A 41 -7.88 4.83 47.48
CA GLY A 41 -7.61 3.45 47.09
C GLY A 41 -7.62 2.47 48.27
N PHE A 42 -7.04 1.29 48.04
CA PHE A 42 -6.90 0.25 49.06
C PHE A 42 -6.08 0.72 50.27
N LEU A 43 -5.05 1.54 50.04
CA LEU A 43 -4.21 2.10 51.10
C LEU A 43 -4.99 3.08 51.99
N GLY A 44 -5.78 3.97 51.38
CA GLY A 44 -6.66 4.89 52.11
C GLY A 44 -7.82 4.21 52.83
N ALA A 45 -8.32 3.09 52.29
CA ALA A 45 -9.32 2.26 52.96
C ALA A 45 -8.78 1.59 54.23
N MET A 46 -7.51 1.13 54.21
CA MET A 46 -6.84 0.59 55.39
C MET A 46 -6.39 1.65 56.39
N SER A 47 -5.99 2.83 55.93
CA SER A 47 -5.53 3.92 56.81
C SER A 47 -6.66 4.62 57.57
N ARG A 48 -7.94 4.33 57.27
CA ARG A 48 -9.11 4.85 58.00
C ARG A 48 -9.28 4.29 59.42
N GLY A 49 -8.21 3.76 60.02
CA GLY A 49 -8.18 3.39 61.43
C GLY A 49 -8.49 4.61 62.31
N PHE A 50 -9.62 4.57 63.01
CA PHE A 50 -10.00 5.43 64.14
C PHE A 50 -9.82 6.95 63.95
N GLY A 51 -10.63 7.58 63.09
CA GLY A 51 -11.07 8.98 63.31
C GLY A 51 -10.52 10.05 62.38
N GLU A 52 -9.57 9.76 61.49
CA GLU A 52 -9.15 10.73 60.47
C GLU A 52 -10.12 10.78 59.28
N ARG A 53 -10.65 11.98 59.01
CA ARG A 53 -11.70 12.24 58.02
C ARG A 53 -11.21 12.26 56.58
N ASP A 54 -9.92 12.46 56.33
CA ASP A 54 -9.37 12.57 54.97
C ASP A 54 -7.98 11.95 54.84
N PRO A 55 -7.76 11.04 53.85
CA PRO A 55 -6.42 10.52 53.58
C PRO A 55 -5.50 11.64 53.06
N HIS A 56 -4.27 11.67 53.58
CA HIS A 56 -3.22 12.60 53.14
C HIS A 56 -3.07 12.61 51.62
N PHE A 57 -2.77 13.79 51.06
CA PHE A 57 -2.61 13.99 49.62
C PHE A 57 -1.65 12.98 48.97
N MET A 58 -0.54 12.66 49.64
CA MET A 58 0.45 11.70 49.14
C MET A 58 -0.13 10.28 48.99
N VAL A 59 -1.00 9.85 49.90
CA VAL A 59 -1.66 8.53 49.82
C VAL A 59 -2.60 8.49 48.61
N ARG A 60 -3.32 9.59 48.34
CA ARG A 60 -4.20 9.70 47.17
C ARG A 60 -3.42 9.62 45.86
N VAL A 61 -2.25 10.26 45.77
CA VAL A 61 -1.37 10.20 44.59
C VAL A 61 -0.84 8.78 44.36
N ILE A 62 -0.34 8.13 45.41
CA ILE A 62 0.16 6.75 45.32
C ILE A 62 -0.97 5.79 44.92
N ALA A 63 -2.18 6.00 45.40
CA ALA A 63 -3.35 5.21 45.04
C ALA A 63 -3.77 5.33 43.56
N MET A 64 -3.32 6.35 42.83
CA MET A 64 -3.57 6.47 41.38
C MET A 64 -2.65 5.62 40.53
N ILE A 65 -1.46 5.27 41.04
CA ILE A 65 -0.40 4.60 40.29
C ILE A 65 -0.90 3.31 39.63
N PRO A 66 -1.64 2.40 40.30
CA PRO A 66 -2.11 1.18 39.66
C PRO A 66 -3.05 1.46 38.48
N GLY A 67 -3.92 2.46 38.59
CA GLY A 67 -4.81 2.87 37.50
C GLY A 67 -4.03 3.45 36.32
N LEU A 68 -3.04 4.31 36.59
CA LEU A 68 -2.15 4.85 35.56
C LEU A 68 -1.35 3.76 34.85
N LEU A 69 -0.83 2.77 35.58
CA LEU A 69 -0.13 1.63 34.99
C LEU A 69 -1.06 0.83 34.07
N MET A 70 -2.32 0.67 34.45
CA MET A 70 -3.33 0.00 33.62
C MET A 70 -3.63 0.79 32.33
N VAL A 71 -3.69 2.13 32.42
CA VAL A 71 -3.82 3.00 31.23
C VAL A 71 -2.64 2.81 30.29
N VAL A 72 -1.40 2.86 30.82
CA VAL A 72 -0.19 2.68 30.01
C VAL A 72 -0.16 1.30 29.36
N ALA A 73 -0.51 0.25 30.10
CA ALA A 73 -0.60 -1.11 29.55
C ALA A 73 -1.64 -1.21 28.42
N GLY A 74 -2.82 -0.59 28.60
CA GLY A 74 -3.85 -0.52 27.56
C GLY A 74 -3.36 0.21 26.30
N LEU A 75 -2.67 1.35 26.45
CA LEU A 75 -2.10 2.09 25.33
C LEU A 75 -1.02 1.30 24.59
N ILE A 76 -0.13 0.59 25.30
CA ILE A 76 0.85 -0.30 24.68
C ILE A 76 0.15 -1.38 23.86
N SER A 77 -0.93 -1.96 24.38
CA SER A 77 -1.72 -2.96 23.66
C SER A 77 -2.34 -2.41 22.37
N VAL A 78 -2.88 -1.18 22.40
CA VAL A 78 -3.42 -0.50 21.21
C VAL A 78 -2.31 -0.28 20.18
N THR A 79 -1.15 0.22 20.59
CA THR A 79 0.00 0.46 19.70
C THR A 79 0.46 -0.83 19.01
N LEU A 80 0.53 -1.95 19.75
CA LEU A 80 0.88 -3.26 19.18
C LEU A 80 -0.15 -3.74 18.16
N ALA A 81 -1.45 -3.51 18.39
CA ALA A 81 -2.50 -3.82 17.43
C ALA A 81 -2.35 -2.99 16.14
N GLN A 82 -2.05 -1.70 16.27
CA GLN A 82 -1.81 -0.80 15.13
C GLN A 82 -0.55 -1.18 14.35
N GLN A 83 0.54 -1.53 15.03
CA GLN A 83 1.77 -2.02 14.38
C GLN A 83 1.52 -3.32 13.61
N SER A 84 0.71 -4.23 14.18
CA SER A 84 0.34 -5.48 13.51
C SER A 84 -0.45 -5.22 12.24
N ARG A 85 -1.41 -4.27 12.30
CA ARG A 85 -2.20 -3.85 11.14
C ARG A 85 -1.33 -3.24 10.03
N ALA A 86 -0.40 -2.35 10.37
CA ALA A 86 0.55 -1.78 9.41
C ALA A 86 1.44 -2.84 8.75
N THR A 87 1.82 -3.87 9.52
CA THR A 87 2.61 -5.00 9.01
C THR A 87 1.80 -5.82 8.00
N LEU A 88 0.51 -6.07 8.28
CA LEU A 88 -0.39 -6.76 7.34
C LEU A 88 -0.57 -5.94 6.06
N ASP A 89 -0.78 -4.63 6.17
CA ASP A 89 -0.93 -3.73 5.01
C ASP A 89 0.34 -3.74 4.13
N THR A 90 1.53 -3.80 4.76
CA THR A 90 2.82 -3.90 4.04
C THR A 90 2.97 -5.25 3.32
N ALA A 91 2.49 -6.33 3.92
CA ALA A 91 2.50 -7.66 3.31
C ALA A 91 1.56 -7.73 2.10
N GLU A 92 0.39 -7.09 2.17
CA GLU A 92 -0.54 -6.95 1.04
C GLU A 92 0.10 -6.21 -0.13
N MET A 93 0.70 -5.03 0.13
CA MET A 93 1.39 -4.26 -0.90
C MET A 93 2.54 -5.06 -1.56
N THR A 94 3.32 -5.79 -0.77
CA THR A 94 4.41 -6.63 -1.29
C THR A 94 3.89 -7.73 -2.20
N ARG A 95 2.74 -8.32 -1.86
CA ARG A 95 2.11 -9.38 -2.67
C ARG A 95 1.57 -8.83 -3.98
N ASP A 96 0.94 -7.66 -3.95
CA ASP A 96 0.43 -6.99 -5.15
C ASP A 96 1.58 -6.66 -6.11
N LEU A 97 2.70 -6.14 -5.59
CA LEU A 97 3.91 -5.88 -6.39
C LEU A 97 4.46 -7.16 -7.03
N LEU A 98 4.44 -8.29 -6.31
CA LEU A 98 4.87 -9.58 -6.86
C LEU A 98 3.93 -10.08 -7.96
N ASP A 99 2.62 -9.88 -7.82
CA ASP A 99 1.64 -10.24 -8.84
C ASP A 99 1.80 -9.37 -10.10
N LEU A 100 2.01 -8.06 -9.92
CA LEU A 100 2.36 -7.12 -10.99
C LEU A 100 3.64 -7.54 -11.72
N ALA A 101 4.71 -7.89 -10.99
CA ALA A 101 5.95 -8.35 -11.59
C ALA A 101 5.78 -9.64 -12.40
N LYS A 102 4.97 -10.59 -11.90
CA LYS A 102 4.63 -11.83 -12.64
C LYS A 102 3.82 -11.53 -13.90
N ARG A 103 2.86 -10.61 -13.83
CA ARG A 103 2.08 -10.18 -15.00
C ARG A 103 2.93 -9.46 -16.03
N GLN A 104 3.99 -8.77 -15.64
CA GLN A 104 4.91 -8.08 -16.55
C GLN A 104 5.96 -9.02 -17.16
N SER A 105 6.38 -10.08 -16.46
CA SER A 105 7.38 -11.03 -16.97
C SER A 105 6.81 -12.04 -17.98
N LEU A 106 5.52 -12.39 -17.89
CA LEU A 106 4.88 -13.32 -18.82
C LEU A 106 4.78 -12.79 -20.27
N PRO A 107 4.40 -11.52 -20.53
CA PRO A 107 4.40 -10.94 -21.87
C PRO A 107 5.80 -10.74 -22.45
N SER A 108 6.78 -10.31 -21.65
CA SER A 108 8.15 -10.08 -22.14
C SER A 108 8.84 -11.39 -22.53
N LEU A 109 8.63 -12.47 -21.79
CA LEU A 109 9.10 -13.81 -22.18
C LEU A 109 8.43 -14.33 -23.46
N ARG A 110 7.14 -14.02 -23.67
CA ARG A 110 6.43 -14.40 -24.90
C ARG A 110 6.92 -13.60 -26.10
N THR A 111 7.22 -12.31 -25.93
CA THR A 111 7.81 -11.48 -26.98
C THR A 111 9.24 -11.91 -27.30
N SER A 112 10.07 -12.19 -26.30
CA SER A 112 11.44 -12.69 -26.54
C SER A 112 11.47 -14.07 -27.21
N ALA A 113 10.57 -14.99 -26.83
CA ALA A 113 10.46 -16.29 -27.49
C ALA A 113 9.93 -16.23 -28.92
N VAL A 114 9.18 -15.17 -29.27
CA VAL A 114 8.74 -14.91 -30.65
C VAL A 114 9.82 -14.15 -31.44
N GLN A 115 10.63 -13.32 -30.77
CA GLN A 115 11.70 -12.53 -31.39
C GLN A 115 12.96 -13.34 -31.70
N ASP A 116 13.19 -14.47 -31.01
CA ASP A 116 14.22 -15.46 -31.37
C ASP A 116 13.79 -16.39 -32.53
N ALA A 117 12.54 -16.29 -33.01
CA ALA A 117 11.98 -17.16 -34.04
C ALA A 117 11.98 -16.56 -35.46
N ASP A 118 12.51 -15.34 -35.67
CA ASP A 118 12.62 -14.73 -37.00
C ASP A 118 14.07 -14.27 -37.34
N PRO A 119 14.45 -14.35 -38.64
CA PRO A 119 15.83 -14.33 -39.14
C PRO A 119 16.53 -12.97 -38.99
N PRO A 120 17.87 -12.92 -39.15
CA PRO A 120 18.67 -11.77 -38.74
C PRO A 120 18.47 -10.57 -39.69
N PHE A 121 18.35 -9.39 -39.08
CA PHE A 121 18.36 -8.05 -39.69
C PHE A 121 17.17 -7.66 -40.57
N GLU A 122 16.18 -6.95 -39.99
CA GLU A 122 15.58 -5.79 -40.65
C GLU A 122 15.40 -4.66 -39.62
N ASP A 123 16.30 -3.67 -39.70
CA ASP A 123 16.23 -2.42 -38.93
C ASP A 123 15.01 -1.60 -39.38
N HIS A 124 13.87 -1.78 -38.71
CA HIS A 124 12.69 -0.94 -38.90
C HIS A 124 12.76 0.29 -37.99
N GLU A 125 13.46 1.31 -38.45
CA GLU A 125 13.46 2.64 -37.82
C GLU A 125 12.11 3.33 -38.09
N THR A 126 11.16 3.25 -37.15
CA THR A 126 9.92 4.01 -37.20
C THR A 126 10.16 5.42 -36.68
N VAL A 127 10.47 6.36 -37.58
CA VAL A 127 10.58 7.78 -37.23
C VAL A 127 9.19 8.40 -37.16
N VAL A 128 8.69 8.64 -35.95
CA VAL A 128 7.42 9.37 -35.75
C VAL A 128 7.73 10.88 -35.72
N ALA A 129 7.66 11.51 -36.90
CA ALA A 129 7.72 12.96 -37.02
C ALA A 129 6.32 13.52 -37.37
N ALA A 130 5.89 14.54 -36.61
CA ALA A 130 4.69 15.33 -36.86
C ALA A 130 3.33 14.58 -36.85
N GLY A 131 3.17 13.56 -35.99
CA GLY A 131 1.88 12.90 -35.78
C GLY A 131 1.38 12.01 -36.93
N ARG A 132 2.28 11.65 -37.86
CA ARG A 132 2.01 10.69 -38.95
C ARG A 132 2.88 9.44 -38.75
N GLU A 133 2.28 8.27 -38.94
CA GLU A 133 2.97 6.97 -38.87
C GLU A 133 3.56 6.64 -40.24
N TRP A 134 4.88 6.42 -40.29
CA TRP A 134 5.62 6.11 -41.52
C TRP A 134 6.15 4.69 -41.43
N ARG A 135 5.95 3.91 -42.50
CA ARG A 135 6.56 2.58 -42.63
C ARG A 135 7.46 2.52 -43.84
N ARG A 136 8.67 2.02 -43.64
CA ARG A 136 9.56 1.64 -44.74
C ARG A 136 9.12 0.27 -45.25
N THR A 137 8.92 0.16 -46.57
CA THR A 137 8.58 -1.11 -47.22
C THR A 137 9.85 -1.90 -47.52
N ALA A 138 9.75 -3.23 -47.51
CA ALA A 138 10.86 -4.15 -47.79
C ALA A 138 11.55 -3.91 -49.16
N ALA A 139 10.87 -3.23 -50.10
CA ALA A 139 11.43 -2.85 -51.39
C ALA A 139 12.27 -1.54 -51.35
N GLY A 140 12.53 -0.97 -50.17
CA GLY A 140 13.28 0.28 -50.01
C GLY A 140 12.45 1.56 -50.15
N GLY A 141 11.16 1.45 -50.43
CA GLY A 141 10.23 2.58 -50.57
C GLY A 141 9.64 3.07 -49.24
N TYR A 142 9.13 4.31 -49.22
CA TYR A 142 8.49 4.92 -48.05
C TYR A 142 6.97 4.91 -48.20
N THR A 143 6.24 4.43 -47.20
CA THR A 143 4.77 4.46 -47.20
C THR A 143 4.23 5.35 -46.09
N ILE A 144 3.37 6.30 -46.47
CA ILE A 144 2.61 7.12 -45.52
C ILE A 144 1.30 6.41 -45.24
N ILE A 145 1.05 6.06 -43.99
CA ILE A 145 -0.25 5.52 -43.58
C ILE A 145 -1.11 6.71 -43.16
N LYS A 146 -1.88 7.26 -44.10
CA LYS A 146 -2.97 8.19 -43.76
C LYS A 146 -4.17 7.34 -43.33
N GLY A 147 -4.87 7.76 -42.28
CA GLY A 147 -5.97 6.99 -41.68
C GLY A 147 -6.97 6.39 -42.69
N LYS A 148 -7.68 5.33 -42.27
CA LYS A 148 -8.51 4.44 -43.11
C LYS A 148 -7.77 3.67 -44.21
N GLY A 149 -6.47 3.43 -44.04
CA GLY A 149 -5.76 2.35 -44.76
C GLY A 149 -5.33 2.67 -46.19
N VAL A 150 -5.30 3.94 -46.59
CA VAL A 150 -4.76 4.34 -47.89
C VAL A 150 -3.28 4.67 -47.72
N GLY A 151 -2.41 3.75 -48.12
CA GLY A 151 -0.97 3.93 -48.14
C GLY A 151 -0.49 4.53 -49.45
N LEU A 152 0.19 5.68 -49.41
CA LEU A 152 0.93 6.20 -50.56
C LEU A 152 2.38 5.71 -50.47
N THR A 153 2.81 4.91 -51.45
CA THR A 153 4.17 4.39 -51.59
C THR A 153 5.01 5.29 -52.49
N PHE A 154 6.19 5.67 -52.01
CA PHE A 154 7.18 6.46 -52.74
C PHE A 154 8.44 5.61 -52.96
N GLY A 155 9.02 5.69 -54.16
CA GLY A 155 10.19 4.89 -54.55
C GLY A 155 11.51 5.48 -54.03
N SER A 156 11.54 6.78 -53.69
CA SER A 156 12.72 7.45 -53.16
C SER A 156 12.39 8.52 -52.10
N ILE A 157 13.40 8.93 -51.33
CA ILE A 157 13.28 10.01 -50.33
C ILE A 157 12.99 11.38 -50.98
N ASP A 158 13.43 11.58 -52.22
CA ASP A 158 13.27 12.85 -52.92
C ASP A 158 11.84 13.03 -53.42
N GLU A 159 11.19 11.95 -53.88
CA GLU A 159 9.75 11.94 -54.20
C GLU A 159 8.90 12.25 -52.96
N LEU A 160 9.28 11.69 -51.81
CA LEU A 160 8.60 11.94 -50.54
C LEU A 160 8.69 13.42 -50.13
N LYS A 161 9.88 14.02 -50.25
CA LYS A 161 10.11 15.43 -49.92
C LYS A 161 9.33 16.37 -50.84
N ALA A 162 9.30 16.06 -52.15
CA ALA A 162 8.52 16.83 -53.12
C ALA A 162 7.02 16.81 -52.77
N TYR A 163 6.46 15.64 -52.46
CA TYR A 163 5.06 15.51 -52.07
C TYR A 163 4.70 16.29 -50.79
N LEU A 164 5.60 16.33 -49.80
CA LEU A 164 5.39 17.07 -48.55
C LEU A 164 5.46 18.58 -48.72
N LEU A 165 6.26 19.08 -49.67
CA LEU A 165 6.30 20.50 -49.99
C LEU A 165 5.03 20.95 -50.71
N GLU A 166 4.42 20.08 -51.50
CA GLU A 166 3.15 20.35 -52.19
C GLU A 166 1.91 20.19 -51.29
N ASN A 167 2.01 19.42 -50.20
CA ASN A 167 0.89 19.07 -49.32
C ASN A 167 1.24 19.22 -47.82
N PRO A 168 1.29 20.46 -47.28
CA PRO A 168 1.62 20.71 -45.87
C PRO A 168 0.64 20.04 -44.89
#